data_AF-A0A0P7V6S2-F1
#
_entry.id   AF-A0A0P7V6S2-F1
#
_cell.length_a   1.000
_cell.length_b   1.000
_cell.length_c   1.000
_cell.angle_alpha   90.00
_cell.angle_beta   90.00
_cell.angle_gamma   90.00
#
_symmetry.space_group_name_H-M   'P 1'
#
loop_
_entity.id
_entity.type
_entity.pdbx_description
1 polymer ?
#
loop_
_entity_poly.entity_id
_entity_poly.type
_entity_poly.pdbx_seq_one_letter_code
_entity_poly.pdbx_strand_id
1 'polypeptide(L)'
;FDSEFEIRTLDPEGIIFFGDIGTERNWFLLAVHQGYLRAQTVHEDNQVIVSTGTVISDGQWKTVQVSKQERGIFVNVGGATAVKMEQSRESQVVELGGGLLRIAIGALMPNGIIDVGLNPALDGCLRNWDWVKQDSSILQHRVQESDAQRCWEHIGPGSFFPGEAVACLPLQAVLENMTLVRENPNWNFTVGLSFHPAPGSRGVLFAIVDPQNKTVLSVSIDKELVLHFRGKVLGSGTLSSNPCSMGSHNLELLVMERQFAMKMGTEQGVMQLDQDDLEHLKSIWSHSGSRLYLGGQPGGSSFFHGCLQVKIQGTVVDVDLAEVKHTGIRSHSCPSTMEIRDQNRARSM
;
A
#
# COMPACT_ATOMS: atom_id res chain seq x y z
N PHE A 1 32.20 1.51 1.99
CA PHE A 1 31.06 1.32 2.89
C PHE A 1 30.38 0.04 2.44
N ASP A 2 29.99 -0.83 3.36
CA ASP A 2 29.46 -2.16 3.02
C ASP A 2 28.33 -2.52 3.98
N SER A 3 27.12 -2.63 3.45
CA SER A 3 25.92 -3.01 4.21
C SER A 3 25.26 -4.23 3.58
N GLU A 4 24.72 -5.11 4.42
CA GLU A 4 24.03 -6.33 4.01
C GLU A 4 22.75 -6.48 4.83
N PHE A 5 21.66 -6.93 4.22
CA PHE A 5 20.42 -7.24 4.91
C PHE A 5 19.55 -8.16 4.06
N GLU A 6 18.57 -8.80 4.67
CA GLU A 6 17.50 -9.49 3.97
C GLU A 6 16.23 -8.64 3.98
N ILE A 7 15.55 -8.56 2.84
CA ILE A 7 14.26 -7.85 2.69
C ILE A 7 13.19 -8.78 2.15
N ARG A 8 11.95 -8.57 2.60
CA ARG A 8 10.73 -9.15 2.02
C ARG A 8 9.62 -8.11 2.02
N THR A 9 8.96 -7.93 0.89
CA THR A 9 7.80 -7.04 0.75
C THR A 9 6.89 -7.49 -0.39
N LEU A 10 5.61 -7.10 -0.32
CA LEU A 10 4.64 -7.15 -1.44
C LEU A 10 4.32 -5.74 -1.96
N ASP A 11 4.87 -4.72 -1.31
CA ASP A 11 4.69 -3.31 -1.63
C ASP A 11 5.48 -2.96 -2.91
N PRO A 12 4.82 -2.42 -3.95
CA PRO A 12 5.49 -2.08 -5.19
C PRO A 12 6.31 -0.78 -5.09
N GLU A 13 6.18 0.01 -4.04
CA GLU A 13 6.90 1.28 -3.91
C GLU A 13 7.30 1.56 -2.46
N GLY A 14 8.44 2.22 -2.25
CA GLY A 14 8.84 2.64 -0.91
C GLY A 14 10.34 2.61 -0.66
N ILE A 15 10.77 3.29 0.39
CA ILE A 15 12.18 3.42 0.73
C ILE A 15 12.65 2.21 1.53
N ILE A 16 13.74 1.58 1.10
CA ILE A 16 14.44 0.55 1.88
C ILE A 16 15.36 1.23 2.88
N PHE A 17 16.28 2.06 2.38
CA PHE A 17 17.07 2.96 3.22
C PHE A 17 17.57 4.16 2.44
N PHE A 18 17.85 5.23 3.16
CA PHE A 18 18.48 6.45 2.67
C PHE A 18 19.78 6.67 3.46
N GLY A 19 20.84 7.13 2.79
CA GLY A 19 22.08 7.50 3.45
C GLY A 19 22.67 8.78 2.87
N ASP A 20 23.28 9.59 3.72
CA ASP A 20 23.99 10.79 3.31
C ASP A 20 25.31 10.98 4.06
N ILE A 21 26.13 11.90 3.55
CA ILE A 21 27.36 12.34 4.22
C ILE A 21 27.14 13.79 4.69
N GLY A 22 26.13 13.98 5.55
CA GLY A 22 25.89 15.23 6.29
C GLY A 22 25.44 16.45 5.48
N THR A 23 25.19 16.30 4.17
CA THR A 23 24.73 17.39 3.29
C THR A 23 23.63 16.89 2.35
N GLU A 24 22.70 17.77 1.95
CA GLU A 24 21.62 17.45 0.99
C GLU A 24 22.12 17.24 -0.45
N ARG A 25 23.43 17.43 -0.68
CA ARG A 25 24.07 17.32 -2.00
C ARG A 25 24.90 16.05 -2.18
N ASN A 26 24.92 15.17 -1.18
CA ASN A 26 25.67 13.92 -1.22
C ASN A 26 24.88 12.82 -0.52
N TRP A 27 24.02 12.15 -1.27
CA TRP A 27 23.15 11.11 -0.75
C TRP A 27 22.96 9.94 -1.70
N PHE A 28 22.55 8.83 -1.11
CA PHE A 28 22.21 7.58 -1.75
C PHE A 28 20.87 7.09 -1.22
N LEU A 29 20.02 6.63 -2.12
CA LEU A 29 18.72 6.05 -1.82
C LEU A 29 18.66 4.65 -2.43
N LEU A 30 18.19 3.69 -1.65
CA LEU A 30 17.74 2.40 -2.14
C LEU A 30 16.24 2.25 -1.86
N ALA A 31 15.47 1.95 -2.89
CA ALA A 31 14.01 1.90 -2.85
C ALA A 31 13.46 0.77 -3.71
N VAL A 32 12.20 0.46 -3.49
CA VAL A 32 11.36 -0.30 -4.43
C VAL A 32 10.56 0.72 -5.24
N HIS A 33 10.44 0.49 -6.55
CA HIS A 33 9.57 1.29 -7.41
C HIS A 33 9.01 0.41 -8.53
N GLN A 34 7.68 0.44 -8.69
CA GLN A 34 6.95 -0.46 -9.59
C GLN A 34 7.30 -1.95 -9.36
N GLY A 35 7.63 -2.30 -8.12
CA GLY A 35 8.02 -3.65 -7.70
C GLY A 35 9.48 -4.02 -7.94
N TYR A 36 10.26 -3.14 -8.55
CA TYR A 36 11.67 -3.37 -8.87
C TYR A 36 12.60 -2.62 -7.94
N LEU A 37 13.82 -3.12 -7.77
CA LEU A 37 14.87 -2.41 -7.07
C LEU A 37 15.28 -1.16 -7.86
N ARG A 38 15.21 0.00 -7.21
CA ARG A 38 15.70 1.29 -7.71
C ARG A 38 16.74 1.84 -6.73
N ALA A 39 17.86 2.29 -7.29
CA ALA A 39 18.83 3.09 -6.55
C ALA A 39 18.88 4.49 -7.14
N GLN A 40 19.07 5.50 -6.30
CA GLN A 40 19.34 6.87 -6.71
C GLN A 40 20.54 7.42 -5.95
N THR A 41 21.33 8.26 -6.60
CA THR A 41 22.40 9.00 -5.91
C THR A 41 22.47 10.42 -6.46
N VAL A 42 22.75 11.36 -5.58
CA VAL A 42 23.07 12.74 -5.93
C VAL A 42 24.46 13.05 -5.41
N HIS A 43 25.25 13.65 -6.29
CA HIS A 43 26.54 14.23 -5.96
C HIS A 43 26.60 15.64 -6.57
N GLU A 44 26.65 16.66 -5.71
CA GLU A 44 26.52 18.06 -6.08
C GLU A 44 25.21 18.32 -6.85
N ASP A 45 25.29 18.69 -8.13
CA ASP A 45 24.12 18.95 -8.99
C ASP A 45 23.83 17.78 -9.96
N ASN A 46 24.60 16.69 -9.86
CA ASN A 46 24.43 15.52 -10.72
C ASN A 46 23.60 14.44 -10.01
N GLN A 47 22.39 14.21 -10.50
CA GLN A 47 21.54 13.10 -10.08
C GLN A 47 21.68 11.92 -11.04
N VAL A 48 21.91 10.73 -10.48
CA VAL A 48 21.92 9.47 -11.23
C VAL A 48 20.88 8.53 -10.63
N ILE A 49 19.90 8.14 -11.45
CA ILE A 49 18.85 7.18 -11.10
C ILE A 49 19.10 5.90 -11.89
N VAL A 50 19.22 4.77 -11.20
CA VAL A 50 19.36 3.44 -11.81
C VAL A 50 18.25 2.55 -11.29
N SER A 51 17.32 2.20 -12.17
CA SER A 51 16.32 1.16 -11.93
C SER A 51 16.79 -0.15 -12.58
N THR A 52 16.59 -1.25 -11.87
CA THR A 52 16.95 -2.59 -12.34
C THR A 52 15.70 -3.36 -12.72
N GLY A 53 15.85 -4.45 -13.47
CA GLY A 53 14.77 -5.43 -13.70
C GLY A 53 14.60 -6.44 -12.55
N THR A 54 15.34 -6.30 -11.44
CA THR A 54 15.25 -7.22 -10.32
C THR A 54 13.99 -6.91 -9.50
N VAL A 55 12.99 -7.78 -9.61
CA VAL A 55 11.76 -7.71 -8.81
C VAL A 55 12.12 -7.92 -7.35
N ILE A 56 11.60 -7.09 -6.45
CA ILE A 56 11.75 -7.19 -4.99
C ILE A 56 10.40 -7.48 -4.32
N SER A 57 9.30 -6.96 -4.86
CA SER A 57 7.96 -6.99 -4.27
C SER A 57 7.17 -8.29 -4.52
N ASP A 58 7.82 -9.46 -4.42
CA ASP A 58 7.19 -10.77 -4.68
C ASP A 58 6.87 -11.56 -3.41
N GLY A 59 7.04 -10.95 -2.24
CA GLY A 59 6.79 -11.59 -0.95
C GLY A 59 7.82 -12.66 -0.57
N GLN A 60 8.94 -12.78 -1.30
CA GLN A 60 10.04 -13.67 -0.94
C GLN A 60 11.18 -12.92 -0.25
N TRP A 61 11.90 -13.61 0.63
CA TRP A 61 13.11 -13.07 1.25
C TRP A 61 14.24 -12.99 0.22
N LYS A 62 14.92 -11.83 0.16
CA LYS A 62 16.07 -11.60 -0.71
C LYS A 62 17.20 -10.95 0.08
N THR A 63 18.40 -11.51 -0.05
CA THR A 63 19.62 -10.88 0.46
C THR A 63 20.04 -9.75 -0.47
N VAL A 64 20.24 -8.56 0.10
CA VAL A 64 20.70 -7.35 -0.58
C VAL A 64 22.01 -6.92 0.05
N GLN A 65 23.02 -6.69 -0.79
CA GLN A 65 24.32 -6.20 -0.38
C GLN A 65 24.61 -4.90 -1.12
N VAL A 66 24.92 -3.83 -0.39
CA VAL A 66 25.32 -2.55 -0.95
C VAL A 66 26.77 -2.30 -0.57
N SER A 67 27.62 -2.16 -1.57
CA SER A 67 29.06 -1.91 -1.38
C SER A 67 29.48 -0.68 -2.16
N LYS A 68 30.38 0.11 -1.58
CA LYS A 68 31.10 1.17 -2.27
C LYS A 68 32.53 0.74 -2.50
N GLN A 69 32.88 0.68 -3.77
CA GLN A 69 34.18 0.31 -4.28
C GLN A 69 34.82 1.52 -4.98
N GLU A 70 36.09 1.41 -5.38
CA GLU A 70 36.83 2.51 -6.06
C GLU A 70 36.14 3.02 -7.33
N ARG A 71 35.27 2.22 -7.98
CA ARG A 71 34.60 2.60 -9.22
C ARG A 71 33.16 3.10 -9.01
N GLY A 72 32.67 3.13 -7.78
CA GLY A 72 31.34 3.60 -7.43
C GLY A 72 30.57 2.63 -6.53
N ILE A 73 29.24 2.70 -6.58
CA ILE A 73 28.33 1.96 -5.70
C ILE A 73 27.73 0.77 -6.45
N PHE A 74 27.76 -0.39 -5.81
CA PHE A 74 27.27 -1.66 -6.35
C PHE A 74 26.21 -2.24 -5.42
N VAL A 75 25.08 -2.66 -5.99
CA VAL A 75 24.04 -3.38 -5.25
C VAL A 75 23.90 -4.77 -5.83
N ASN A 76 24.14 -5.79 -5.00
CA ASN A 76 23.92 -7.18 -5.34
C ASN A 76 22.63 -7.70 -4.69
N VAL A 77 21.87 -8.51 -5.42
CA VAL A 77 20.68 -9.20 -4.92
C VAL A 77 20.85 -10.70 -5.16
N GLY A 78 20.79 -11.52 -4.12
CA GLY A 78 20.97 -12.97 -4.23
C GLY A 78 22.32 -13.39 -4.85
N GLY A 79 23.37 -12.59 -4.64
CA GLY A 79 24.71 -12.82 -5.19
C GLY A 79 24.95 -12.33 -6.62
N ALA A 80 23.93 -11.81 -7.32
CA ALA A 80 24.07 -11.21 -8.64
C ALA A 80 24.05 -9.68 -8.55
N THR A 81 24.88 -9.00 -9.34
CA THR A 81 24.87 -7.53 -9.41
C THR A 81 23.59 -7.03 -10.08
N ALA A 82 22.77 -6.33 -9.31
CA ALA A 82 21.53 -5.72 -9.77
C ALA A 82 21.76 -4.27 -10.21
N VAL A 83 22.44 -3.46 -9.38
CA VAL A 83 22.76 -2.05 -9.68
C VAL A 83 24.27 -1.86 -9.76
N LYS A 84 24.70 -1.08 -10.75
CA LYS A 84 26.04 -0.51 -10.80
C LYS A 84 25.95 0.98 -11.08
N MET A 85 26.42 1.79 -10.13
CA MET A 85 26.50 3.24 -10.24
C MET A 85 27.96 3.65 -10.26
N GLU A 86 28.48 3.94 -11.45
CA GLU A 86 29.86 4.42 -11.57
C GLU A 86 29.97 5.87 -11.10
N GLN A 87 31.00 6.17 -10.32
CA GLN A 87 31.26 7.53 -9.83
C GLN A 87 32.49 8.11 -10.52
N SER A 88 32.47 9.43 -10.75
CA SER A 88 33.62 10.15 -11.30
C SER A 88 34.75 10.24 -10.26
N ARG A 89 36.00 10.44 -10.72
CA ARG A 89 37.15 10.62 -9.83
C ARG A 89 37.04 11.87 -8.95
N GLU A 90 36.40 12.94 -9.43
CA GLU A 90 36.21 14.18 -8.69
C GLU A 90 35.29 13.97 -7.48
N SER A 91 34.24 13.16 -7.65
CA SER A 91 33.29 12.82 -6.60
C SER A 91 33.90 12.05 -5.43
N GLN A 92 34.97 11.30 -5.69
CA GLN A 92 35.68 10.50 -4.70
C GLN A 92 36.55 11.35 -3.77
N VAL A 93 37.04 12.50 -4.24
CA VAL A 93 37.95 13.37 -3.49
C VAL A 93 37.21 14.12 -2.39
N VAL A 94 35.96 14.53 -2.63
CA VAL A 94 35.12 15.27 -1.67
C VAL A 94 34.77 14.42 -0.44
N GLU A 95 34.61 13.10 -0.59
CA GLU A 95 34.22 12.20 0.50
C GLU A 95 35.35 11.84 1.47
N LEU A 96 36.62 12.07 1.10
CA LEU A 96 37.79 11.74 1.93
C LEU A 96 38.00 12.68 3.14
N GLY A 97 37.18 13.74 3.28
CA GLY A 97 37.28 14.77 4.31
C GLY A 97 36.76 14.42 5.71
N GLY A 98 36.48 13.15 6.03
CA GLY A 98 36.04 12.75 7.39
C GLY A 98 34.57 13.06 7.70
N GLY A 99 33.70 13.00 6.69
CA GLY A 99 32.26 13.23 6.87
C GLY A 99 31.55 12.15 7.70
N LEU A 100 30.48 12.55 8.40
CA LEU A 100 29.60 11.63 9.13
C LEU A 100 28.63 10.96 8.15
N LEU A 101 28.79 9.64 7.95
CA LEU A 101 27.80 8.83 7.24
C LEU A 101 26.58 8.60 8.14
N ARG A 102 25.41 9.01 7.67
CA ARG A 102 24.12 8.77 8.35
C ARG A 102 23.30 7.81 7.51
N ILE A 103 22.60 6.88 8.15
CA ILE A 103 21.69 5.93 7.49
C ILE A 103 20.32 5.99 8.18
N ALA A 104 19.28 6.22 7.39
CA ALA A 104 17.88 6.13 7.79
C ALA A 104 17.26 4.90 7.13
N ILE A 105 16.65 4.02 7.93
CA ILE A 105 16.06 2.76 7.48
C ILE A 105 14.56 2.98 7.30
N GLY A 106 14.01 2.60 6.15
CA GLY A 106 12.57 2.75 5.86
C GLY A 106 12.06 4.18 5.75
N ALA A 107 12.95 5.18 5.70
CA ALA A 107 12.60 6.59 5.71
C ALA A 107 13.70 7.47 5.11
N LEU A 108 13.35 8.70 4.77
CA LEU A 108 14.31 9.78 4.53
C LEU A 108 14.87 10.33 5.84
N MET A 109 15.96 11.09 5.77
CA MET A 109 16.46 11.82 6.93
C MET A 109 15.44 12.86 7.42
N PRO A 110 15.28 13.02 8.75
CA PRO A 110 14.45 14.08 9.31
C PRO A 110 14.87 15.46 8.79
N ASN A 111 13.90 16.31 8.48
CA ASN A 111 14.08 17.69 8.01
C ASN A 111 14.73 17.87 6.62
N GLY A 112 14.98 16.79 5.87
CA GLY A 112 15.42 16.91 4.47
C GLY A 112 14.25 17.22 3.54
N ILE A 113 14.37 18.24 2.69
CA ILE A 113 13.41 18.54 1.62
C ILE A 113 13.93 17.89 0.33
N ILE A 114 14.06 16.56 0.34
CA ILE A 114 14.52 15.80 -0.83
C ILE A 114 13.31 15.15 -1.49
N ASP A 115 12.96 15.63 -2.68
CA ASP A 115 12.00 14.95 -3.55
C ASP A 115 12.71 13.79 -4.27
N VAL A 116 12.32 12.57 -3.92
CA VAL A 116 12.87 11.33 -4.49
C VAL A 116 11.97 10.73 -5.57
N GLY A 117 10.85 11.38 -5.89
CA GLY A 117 9.92 10.96 -6.94
C GLY A 117 9.22 9.62 -6.68
N LEU A 118 8.96 9.27 -5.42
CA LEU A 118 8.21 8.09 -4.99
C LEU A 118 7.57 8.30 -3.61
N ASN A 119 6.54 7.52 -3.29
CA ASN A 119 5.97 7.46 -1.94
C ASN A 119 6.98 6.82 -0.98
N PRO A 120 7.40 7.48 0.11
CA PRO A 120 8.45 6.96 0.98
C PRO A 120 8.05 5.75 1.82
N ALA A 121 6.76 5.58 2.11
CA ALA A 121 6.27 4.48 2.93
C ALA A 121 6.54 3.14 2.26
N LEU A 122 7.02 2.15 3.03
CA LEU A 122 7.24 0.78 2.56
C LEU A 122 6.66 -0.20 3.58
N ASP A 123 5.65 -0.97 3.20
CA ASP A 123 5.22 -2.15 3.94
C ASP A 123 6.17 -3.33 3.66
N GLY A 124 7.35 -3.26 4.30
CA GLY A 124 8.44 -4.21 4.12
C GLY A 124 8.99 -4.73 5.44
N CYS A 125 9.60 -5.91 5.38
CA CYS A 125 10.28 -6.51 6.52
C CYS A 125 11.77 -6.65 6.25
N LEU A 126 12.58 -6.33 7.25
CA LEU A 126 14.03 -6.48 7.24
C LEU A 126 14.48 -7.47 8.32
N ARG A 127 15.52 -8.26 8.02
CA ARG A 127 16.21 -9.11 8.99
C ARG A 127 17.67 -9.33 8.60
N ASN A 128 18.43 -10.00 9.47
CA ASN A 128 19.83 -10.37 9.22
C ASN A 128 20.67 -9.19 8.71
N TRP A 129 20.43 -8.01 9.27
CA TRP A 129 21.09 -6.79 8.83
C TRP A 129 22.48 -6.67 9.45
N ASP A 130 23.38 -6.09 8.67
CA ASP A 130 24.72 -5.67 9.03
C ASP A 130 24.95 -4.33 8.33
N TRP A 131 24.76 -3.24 9.08
CA TRP A 131 24.90 -1.88 8.57
C TRP A 131 26.35 -1.44 8.77
N VAL A 132 27.10 -1.26 7.69
CA VAL A 132 28.47 -0.71 7.68
C VAL A 132 29.46 -1.39 8.65
N LYS A 133 29.23 -2.68 8.98
CA LYS A 133 30.02 -3.44 9.96
C LYS A 133 30.09 -2.79 11.34
N GLN A 134 29.07 -2.02 11.70
CA GLN A 134 28.93 -1.36 13.00
C GLN A 134 27.92 -2.09 13.87
N ASP A 135 28.04 -1.90 15.19
CA ASP A 135 27.06 -2.46 16.12
C ASP A 135 25.67 -1.86 15.87
N SER A 136 24.68 -2.75 15.67
CA SER A 136 23.28 -2.41 15.45
C SER A 136 22.35 -3.13 16.44
N SER A 137 22.89 -3.58 17.58
CA SER A 137 22.16 -4.22 18.68
C SER A 137 20.94 -3.42 19.16
N ILE A 138 21.02 -2.09 19.13
CA ILE A 138 19.90 -1.19 19.46
C ILE A 138 18.66 -1.43 18.59
N LEU A 139 18.83 -1.83 17.32
CA LEU A 139 17.70 -2.16 16.44
C LEU A 139 17.03 -3.46 16.89
N GLN A 140 17.83 -4.46 17.31
CA GLN A 140 17.29 -5.72 17.81
C GLN A 140 16.51 -5.52 19.11
N HIS A 141 17.00 -4.67 20.01
CA HIS A 141 16.29 -4.32 21.24
C HIS A 141 14.92 -3.67 20.94
N ARG A 142 14.86 -2.70 20.01
CA ARG A 142 13.56 -2.08 19.63
C ARG A 142 12.55 -3.09 19.06
N VAL A 143 13.02 -4.06 18.27
CA VAL A 143 12.17 -5.13 17.73
C VAL A 143 11.64 -6.05 18.85
N GLN A 144 12.41 -6.22 19.93
CA GLN A 144 11.98 -7.00 21.09
C GLN A 144 10.97 -6.26 21.97
N GLU A 145 11.07 -4.94 22.07
CA GLU A 145 10.22 -4.09 22.92
C GLU A 145 8.76 -3.98 22.46
N SER A 146 8.47 -4.16 21.16
CA SER A 146 7.12 -3.98 20.65
C SER A 146 6.80 -4.94 19.51
N ASP A 147 5.65 -5.61 19.61
CA ASP A 147 5.13 -6.46 18.53
C ASP A 147 4.79 -5.64 17.27
N ALA A 148 4.56 -4.32 17.39
CA ALA A 148 4.32 -3.44 16.24
C ALA A 148 5.57 -3.29 15.34
N GLN A 149 6.77 -3.52 15.89
CA GLN A 149 8.05 -3.50 15.17
C GLN A 149 8.38 -4.86 14.52
N ARG A 150 7.54 -5.87 14.71
CA ARG A 150 7.72 -7.21 14.13
C ARG A 150 6.80 -7.38 12.93
N CYS A 151 7.28 -8.14 11.96
CA CYS A 151 6.48 -8.56 10.81
C CYS A 151 5.93 -9.96 11.04
N TRP A 152 4.84 -10.31 10.35
CA TRP A 152 4.35 -11.69 10.35
C TRP A 152 5.36 -12.64 9.70
N GLU A 153 5.42 -13.87 10.18
CA GLU A 153 6.31 -14.89 9.61
C GLU A 153 5.91 -15.25 8.17
N HIS A 154 4.61 -15.35 7.90
CA HIS A 154 4.05 -15.62 6.58
C HIS A 154 3.06 -14.52 6.19
N ILE A 155 3.22 -13.98 4.98
CA ILE A 155 2.40 -12.91 4.44
C ILE A 155 1.72 -13.33 3.13
N GLY A 156 0.56 -12.75 2.86
CA GLY A 156 -0.16 -12.80 1.59
C GLY A 156 -0.60 -11.39 1.16
N PRO A 157 -1.09 -11.25 -0.08
CA PRO A 157 -1.51 -9.95 -0.62
C PRO A 157 -2.78 -9.42 0.04
N GLY A 158 -2.87 -8.10 0.14
CA GLY A 158 -4.00 -7.38 0.72
C GLY A 158 -3.57 -6.43 1.83
N SER A 159 -4.50 -5.64 2.33
CA SER A 159 -4.26 -4.70 3.41
C SER A 159 -4.92 -5.23 4.69
N PHE A 160 -4.17 -5.25 5.79
CA PHE A 160 -4.69 -5.70 7.08
C PHE A 160 -5.21 -4.53 7.91
N PHE A 161 -6.43 -4.70 8.42
CA PHE A 161 -7.10 -3.75 9.31
C PHE A 161 -7.24 -4.36 10.73
N PRO A 162 -6.75 -3.68 11.77
CA PRO A 162 -6.71 -4.22 13.13
C PRO A 162 -8.05 -4.17 13.89
N GLY A 163 -9.15 -3.65 13.34
CA GLY A 163 -10.45 -3.60 14.03
C GLY A 163 -10.68 -2.36 14.90
N GLU A 164 -9.82 -1.35 14.78
CA GLU A 164 -9.91 -0.07 15.50
C GLU A 164 -9.38 1.10 14.65
N ALA A 165 -9.30 0.88 13.34
CA ALA A 165 -8.50 1.69 12.44
C ALA A 165 -9.28 2.05 11.18
N VAL A 166 -8.89 3.16 10.57
CA VAL A 166 -9.44 3.64 9.31
C VAL A 166 -8.33 4.20 8.44
N ALA A 167 -8.44 3.97 7.13
CA ALA A 167 -7.67 4.69 6.13
C ALA A 167 -8.60 5.64 5.37
N CYS A 168 -8.21 6.91 5.26
CA CYS A 168 -8.91 7.95 4.51
C CYS A 168 -8.06 8.36 3.32
N LEU A 169 -8.62 8.26 2.12
CA LEU A 169 -7.94 8.60 0.87
C LEU A 169 -8.71 9.70 0.12
N PRO A 170 -8.03 10.67 -0.49
CA PRO A 170 -8.65 11.56 -1.46
C PRO A 170 -9.22 10.74 -2.63
N LEU A 171 -10.53 10.82 -2.88
CA LEU A 171 -11.16 10.01 -3.92
C LEU A 171 -10.57 10.34 -5.30
N GLN A 172 -10.30 11.61 -5.59
CA GLN A 172 -9.69 12.00 -6.87
C GLN A 172 -8.28 11.42 -7.06
N ALA A 173 -7.44 11.37 -6.03
CA ALA A 173 -6.09 10.79 -6.15
C ALA A 173 -6.15 9.29 -6.50
N VAL A 174 -7.12 8.58 -5.93
CA VAL A 174 -7.38 7.16 -6.27
C VAL A 174 -7.82 7.02 -7.73
N LEU A 175 -8.62 7.94 -8.25
CA LEU A 175 -9.16 7.90 -9.62
C LEU A 175 -8.18 8.44 -10.68
N GLU A 176 -7.29 9.37 -10.34
CA GLU A 176 -6.29 9.95 -11.26
C GLU A 176 -5.34 8.89 -11.81
N ASN A 177 -5.00 7.90 -10.98
CA ASN A 177 -4.21 6.73 -11.35
C ASN A 177 -4.96 5.74 -12.27
N MET A 178 -6.20 6.02 -12.66
CA MET A 178 -7.06 5.12 -13.44
C MET A 178 -7.40 5.74 -14.80
N THR A 179 -6.72 5.27 -15.85
CA THR A 179 -6.95 5.70 -17.25
C THR A 179 -8.37 5.44 -17.74
N LEU A 180 -9.00 4.34 -17.29
CA LEU A 180 -10.32 3.89 -17.73
C LEU A 180 -11.49 4.78 -17.26
N VAL A 181 -11.31 5.56 -16.18
CA VAL A 181 -12.37 6.44 -15.66
C VAL A 181 -12.55 7.67 -16.56
N ARG A 182 -11.47 8.17 -17.16
CA ARG A 182 -11.47 9.42 -17.94
C ARG A 182 -12.21 9.32 -19.28
N GLU A 183 -12.34 8.12 -19.82
CA GLU A 183 -12.91 7.87 -21.15
C GLU A 183 -14.31 7.25 -21.11
N ASN A 184 -15.01 7.29 -19.96
CA ASN A 184 -16.28 6.61 -19.81
C ASN A 184 -17.51 7.51 -20.10
N PRO A 185 -18.11 7.46 -21.31
CA PRO A 185 -19.23 8.30 -21.68
C PRO A 185 -20.53 7.92 -20.96
N ASN A 186 -20.68 6.67 -20.50
CA ASN A 186 -21.93 6.13 -19.96
C ASN A 186 -21.92 6.08 -18.41
N TRP A 187 -21.00 6.81 -17.77
CA TRP A 187 -20.78 6.86 -16.32
C TRP A 187 -21.11 5.54 -15.61
N ASN A 188 -20.25 4.54 -15.82
CA ASN A 188 -20.33 3.26 -15.12
C ASN A 188 -19.05 3.00 -14.33
N PHE A 189 -19.16 2.32 -13.20
CA PHE A 189 -17.96 1.91 -12.49
C PHE A 189 -18.13 0.64 -11.70
N THR A 190 -17.00 -0.01 -11.51
CA THR A 190 -16.91 -1.28 -10.81
C THR A 190 -16.07 -1.10 -9.56
N VAL A 191 -16.58 -1.53 -8.40
CA VAL A 191 -15.83 -1.64 -7.15
C VAL A 191 -15.79 -3.10 -6.74
N GLY A 192 -14.61 -3.70 -6.76
CA GLY A 192 -14.37 -5.05 -6.25
C GLY A 192 -13.84 -5.00 -4.82
N LEU A 193 -14.43 -5.75 -3.91
CA LEU A 193 -13.91 -5.97 -2.57
C LEU A 193 -13.59 -7.45 -2.41
N SER A 194 -12.33 -7.73 -2.13
CA SER A 194 -11.86 -9.07 -1.76
C SER A 194 -11.42 -9.01 -0.31
N PHE A 195 -12.01 -9.81 0.57
CA PHE A 195 -11.77 -9.67 2.01
C PHE A 195 -11.81 -11.01 2.74
N HIS A 196 -11.11 -11.07 3.87
CA HIS A 196 -11.08 -12.20 4.79
C HIS A 196 -11.33 -11.63 6.20
N PRO A 197 -12.57 -11.69 6.72
CA PRO A 197 -12.89 -11.17 8.03
C PRO A 197 -12.30 -12.07 9.11
N ALA A 198 -11.77 -11.46 10.17
CA ALA A 198 -11.44 -12.21 11.38
C ALA A 198 -12.72 -12.73 12.07
N PRO A 199 -12.65 -13.79 12.90
CA PRO A 199 -13.80 -14.31 13.61
C PRO A 199 -14.52 -13.22 14.44
N GLY A 200 -15.83 -13.03 14.18
CA GLY A 200 -16.63 -12.02 14.87
C GLY A 200 -16.44 -10.59 14.37
N SER A 201 -15.68 -10.38 13.29
CA SER A 201 -15.45 -9.06 12.69
C SER A 201 -16.76 -8.41 12.23
N ARG A 202 -16.86 -7.11 12.49
CA ARG A 202 -17.98 -6.25 12.10
C ARG A 202 -17.44 -4.91 11.65
N GLY A 203 -18.22 -4.16 10.89
CA GLY A 203 -17.94 -2.76 10.58
C GLY A 203 -17.83 -2.47 9.10
N VAL A 204 -17.41 -1.25 8.80
CA VAL A 204 -17.39 -0.74 7.43
C VAL A 204 -16.14 -1.25 6.72
N LEU A 205 -16.33 -1.91 5.57
CA LEU A 205 -15.24 -2.31 4.68
C LEU A 205 -14.82 -1.12 3.82
N PHE A 206 -15.80 -0.45 3.23
CA PHE A 206 -15.64 0.58 2.21
C PHE A 206 -16.72 1.65 2.39
N ALA A 207 -16.36 2.92 2.30
CA ALA A 207 -17.31 4.02 2.25
C ALA A 207 -16.83 5.19 1.39
N ILE A 208 -17.76 5.81 0.67
CA ILE A 208 -17.59 7.09 -0.01
C ILE A 208 -18.31 8.15 0.79
N VAL A 209 -17.61 9.22 1.09
CA VAL A 209 -18.07 10.30 1.95
C VAL A 209 -17.98 11.62 1.19
N ASP A 210 -19.03 12.43 1.32
CA ASP A 210 -19.11 13.76 0.71
C ASP A 210 -18.19 14.78 1.42
N PRO A 211 -17.97 15.96 0.84
CA PRO A 211 -17.16 17.01 1.48
C PRO A 211 -17.74 17.55 2.80
N GLN A 212 -18.97 17.19 3.15
CA GLN A 212 -19.64 17.54 4.40
C GLN A 212 -19.60 16.40 5.44
N ASN A 213 -18.74 15.40 5.25
CA ASN A 213 -18.56 14.23 6.11
C ASN A 213 -19.81 13.33 6.24
N LYS A 214 -20.70 13.34 5.24
CA LYS A 214 -21.83 12.40 5.20
C LYS A 214 -21.48 11.20 4.32
N THR A 215 -21.70 10.01 4.85
CA THR A 215 -21.56 8.77 4.09
C THR A 215 -22.63 8.68 3.01
N VAL A 216 -22.19 8.63 1.76
CA VAL A 216 -23.03 8.56 0.57
C VAL A 216 -23.25 7.11 0.15
N LEU A 217 -22.18 6.31 0.11
CA LEU A 217 -22.20 4.88 -0.24
C LEU A 217 -21.34 4.13 0.77
N SER A 218 -21.79 3.01 1.31
CA SER A 218 -20.93 2.16 2.13
C SER A 218 -21.30 0.68 2.07
N VAL A 219 -20.30 -0.16 2.25
CA VAL A 219 -20.46 -1.60 2.46
C VAL A 219 -19.97 -1.92 3.87
N SER A 220 -20.83 -2.53 4.67
CA SER A 220 -20.50 -3.02 6.00
C SER A 220 -20.73 -4.51 6.12
N ILE A 221 -20.02 -5.13 7.08
CA ILE A 221 -20.21 -6.51 7.49
C ILE A 221 -20.72 -6.54 8.93
N ASP A 222 -21.78 -7.31 9.17
CA ASP A 222 -22.21 -7.71 10.52
C ASP A 222 -22.53 -9.21 10.50
N LYS A 223 -23.80 -9.60 10.58
CA LYS A 223 -24.25 -10.98 10.29
C LYS A 223 -24.39 -11.27 8.80
N GLU A 224 -24.45 -10.22 8.00
CA GLU A 224 -24.59 -10.22 6.55
C GLU A 224 -23.82 -9.02 5.99
N LEU A 225 -23.57 -9.00 4.68
CA LEU A 225 -23.08 -7.80 4.03
C LEU A 225 -24.24 -6.85 3.79
N VAL A 226 -24.07 -5.59 4.16
CA VAL A 226 -25.10 -4.57 4.00
C VAL A 226 -24.54 -3.42 3.16
N LEU A 227 -25.23 -3.13 2.06
CA LEU A 227 -24.97 -1.96 1.24
C LEU A 227 -25.87 -0.81 1.69
N HIS A 228 -25.27 0.31 2.04
CA HIS A 228 -25.98 1.54 2.37
C HIS A 228 -25.74 2.60 1.30
N PHE A 229 -26.80 3.34 0.98
CA PHE A 229 -26.72 4.55 0.17
C PHE A 229 -27.56 5.65 0.79
N ARG A 230 -26.93 6.80 1.06
CA ARG A 230 -27.54 7.95 1.75
C ARG A 230 -28.25 7.54 3.04
N GLY A 231 -27.66 6.61 3.79
CA GLY A 231 -28.20 6.06 5.04
C GLY A 231 -29.34 5.04 4.89
N LYS A 232 -29.83 4.77 3.67
CA LYS A 232 -30.82 3.72 3.40
C LYS A 232 -30.11 2.40 3.12
N VAL A 233 -30.63 1.31 3.68
CA VAL A 233 -30.18 -0.04 3.31
C VAL A 233 -30.72 -0.35 1.92
N LEU A 234 -29.81 -0.58 0.97
CA LEU A 234 -30.17 -0.87 -0.41
C LEU A 234 -30.25 -2.37 -0.71
N GLY A 235 -29.42 -3.16 -0.04
CA GLY A 235 -29.42 -4.60 -0.21
C GLY A 235 -28.65 -5.26 0.91
N SER A 236 -29.06 -6.47 1.24
CA SER A 236 -28.28 -7.36 2.09
C SER A 236 -28.01 -8.67 1.37
N GLY A 237 -26.78 -9.16 1.48
CA GLY A 237 -26.36 -10.44 0.94
C GLY A 237 -26.10 -11.39 2.11
N THR A 238 -26.89 -12.45 2.23
CA THR A 238 -26.63 -13.50 3.22
C THR A 238 -25.41 -14.29 2.77
N LEU A 239 -24.28 -14.13 3.45
CA LEU A 239 -23.18 -15.09 3.30
C LEU A 239 -23.69 -16.43 3.82
N SER A 240 -23.80 -17.43 2.93
CA SER A 240 -24.22 -18.79 3.29
C SER A 240 -23.42 -19.26 4.52
N SER A 241 -24.11 -19.46 5.64
CA SER A 241 -23.59 -19.83 6.96
C SER A 241 -22.41 -18.99 7.48
N ASN A 242 -22.71 -17.97 8.29
CA ASN A 242 -21.76 -17.16 9.08
C ASN A 242 -20.66 -16.46 8.23
N PRO A 243 -20.71 -15.14 8.01
CA PRO A 243 -19.68 -14.37 7.30
C PRO A 243 -18.26 -14.52 7.88
N CYS A 244 -18.19 -14.92 9.16
CA CYS A 244 -16.96 -15.20 9.88
C CYS A 244 -16.54 -16.68 9.79
N SER A 245 -17.22 -17.48 8.98
CA SER A 245 -16.81 -18.85 8.70
C SER A 245 -15.63 -18.83 7.72
N MET A 246 -14.47 -19.23 8.24
CA MET A 246 -13.23 -19.60 7.56
C MET A 246 -13.21 -19.38 6.04
N GLY A 247 -12.85 -18.18 5.56
CA GLY A 247 -12.76 -17.97 4.13
C GLY A 247 -12.52 -16.55 3.66
N SER A 248 -12.07 -16.47 2.41
CA SER A 248 -12.02 -15.23 1.64
C SER A 248 -13.30 -15.08 0.82
N HIS A 249 -13.85 -13.87 0.83
CA HIS A 249 -15.06 -13.50 0.13
C HIS A 249 -14.75 -12.45 -0.94
N ASN A 250 -15.57 -12.43 -1.98
CA ASN A 250 -15.49 -11.45 -3.08
C ASN A 250 -16.86 -10.83 -3.30
N LEU A 251 -16.88 -9.50 -3.38
CA LEU A 251 -18.05 -8.67 -3.65
C LEU A 251 -17.72 -7.77 -4.84
N GLU A 252 -18.60 -7.73 -5.82
CA GLU A 252 -18.50 -6.83 -6.95
C GLU A 252 -19.70 -5.88 -6.95
N LEU A 253 -19.43 -4.59 -6.88
CA LEU A 253 -20.40 -3.52 -7.01
C LEU A 253 -20.27 -2.95 -8.42
N LEU A 254 -21.34 -2.97 -9.19
CA LEU A 254 -21.42 -2.40 -10.51
C LEU A 254 -22.44 -1.27 -10.50
N VAL A 255 -21.98 -0.05 -10.70
CA VAL A 255 -22.83 1.13 -10.84
C VAL A 255 -22.96 1.45 -12.31
N MET A 256 -24.21 1.56 -12.76
CA MET A 256 -24.62 1.92 -14.11
C MET A 256 -25.56 3.13 -14.02
N GLU A 257 -25.84 3.79 -15.15
CA GLU A 257 -26.61 5.04 -15.17
C GLU A 257 -27.93 5.02 -14.39
N ARG A 258 -28.65 3.89 -14.35
CA ARG A 258 -29.94 3.82 -13.65
C ARG A 258 -30.04 2.69 -12.66
N GLN A 259 -28.95 1.98 -12.43
CA GLN A 259 -29.00 0.80 -11.58
C GLN A 259 -27.69 0.54 -10.88
N PHE A 260 -27.82 0.03 -9.67
CA PHE A 260 -26.76 -0.51 -8.86
C PHE A 260 -26.90 -2.04 -8.86
N ALA A 261 -25.86 -2.76 -9.21
CA ALA A 261 -25.81 -4.22 -9.08
C ALA A 261 -24.75 -4.62 -8.05
N MET A 262 -25.14 -5.48 -7.11
CA MET A 262 -24.26 -6.09 -6.13
C MET A 262 -24.20 -7.58 -6.41
N LYS A 263 -23.00 -8.10 -6.66
CA LYS A 263 -22.79 -9.51 -6.95
C LYS A 263 -21.85 -10.13 -5.92
N MET A 264 -22.27 -11.25 -5.35
CA MET A 264 -21.52 -12.02 -4.38
C MET A 264 -21.63 -13.50 -4.70
N GLY A 265 -20.54 -14.10 -5.17
CA GLY A 265 -20.57 -15.48 -5.67
C GLY A 265 -21.58 -15.62 -6.83
N THR A 266 -22.59 -16.47 -6.63
CA THR A 266 -23.70 -16.69 -7.58
C THR A 266 -24.91 -15.79 -7.33
N GLU A 267 -24.96 -15.09 -6.19
CA GLU A 267 -26.07 -14.20 -5.85
C GLU A 267 -25.83 -12.82 -6.46
N GLN A 268 -26.90 -12.22 -6.99
CA GLN A 268 -26.86 -10.87 -7.53
C GLN A 268 -28.12 -10.11 -7.11
N GLY A 269 -27.94 -8.97 -6.46
CA GLY A 269 -28.98 -7.98 -6.23
C GLY A 269 -28.86 -6.85 -7.24
N VAL A 270 -29.99 -6.40 -7.80
CA VAL A 270 -30.04 -5.21 -8.65
C VAL A 270 -31.04 -4.23 -8.06
N MET A 271 -30.65 -2.97 -8.02
CA MET A 271 -31.46 -1.86 -7.54
C MET A 271 -31.53 -0.78 -8.61
N GLN A 272 -32.69 -0.15 -8.74
CA GLN A 272 -32.86 1.02 -9.57
C GLN A 272 -32.45 2.29 -8.81
N LEU A 273 -31.68 3.14 -9.47
CA LEU A 273 -31.35 4.48 -9.00
C LEU A 273 -32.27 5.47 -9.70
N ASP A 274 -32.87 6.39 -8.94
CA ASP A 274 -33.56 7.52 -9.54
C ASP A 274 -32.57 8.55 -10.09
N GLN A 275 -33.08 9.53 -10.84
CA GLN A 275 -32.23 10.54 -11.48
C GLN A 275 -31.49 11.41 -10.46
N ASP A 276 -32.12 11.73 -9.33
CA ASP A 276 -31.53 12.61 -8.31
C ASP A 276 -30.39 11.90 -7.58
N ASP A 277 -30.56 10.62 -7.26
CA ASP A 277 -29.57 9.76 -6.64
C ASP A 277 -28.35 9.54 -7.56
N LEU A 278 -28.60 9.36 -8.86
CA LEU A 278 -27.54 9.26 -9.87
C LEU A 278 -26.71 10.55 -9.95
N GLU A 279 -27.37 11.70 -10.11
CA GLU A 279 -26.68 12.99 -10.24
C GLU A 279 -25.92 13.35 -8.96
N HIS A 280 -26.46 12.99 -7.80
CA HIS A 280 -25.73 13.12 -6.55
C HIS A 280 -24.47 12.25 -6.55
N LEU A 281 -24.55 10.95 -6.87
CA LEU A 281 -23.37 10.09 -6.88
C LEU A 281 -22.31 10.54 -7.90
N LYS A 282 -22.72 11.01 -9.09
CA LYS A 282 -21.84 11.66 -10.09
C LYS A 282 -21.11 12.87 -9.51
N SER A 283 -21.84 13.74 -8.81
CA SER A 283 -21.25 14.93 -8.22
C SER A 283 -20.20 14.58 -7.18
N ILE A 284 -20.46 13.59 -6.31
CA ILE A 284 -19.53 13.13 -5.27
C ILE A 284 -18.30 12.48 -5.88
N TRP A 285 -18.48 11.65 -6.91
CA TRP A 285 -17.39 10.96 -7.59
C TRP A 285 -16.45 11.92 -8.33
N SER A 286 -16.94 13.10 -8.71
CA SER A 286 -16.18 14.13 -9.44
C SER A 286 -15.65 15.25 -8.53
N HIS A 287 -16.04 15.27 -7.26
CA HIS A 287 -15.67 16.34 -6.33
C HIS A 287 -14.30 16.08 -5.68
N SER A 288 -13.44 17.10 -5.64
CA SER A 288 -12.08 17.01 -5.07
C SER A 288 -12.05 16.81 -3.55
N GLY A 289 -13.04 17.35 -2.87
CA GLY A 289 -13.26 17.16 -1.43
C GLY A 289 -13.85 15.81 -1.01
N SER A 290 -14.25 14.95 -1.94
CA SER A 290 -14.79 13.63 -1.60
C SER A 290 -13.69 12.68 -1.12
N ARG A 291 -14.07 11.76 -0.23
CA ARG A 291 -13.13 10.85 0.42
C ARG A 291 -13.58 9.40 0.33
N LEU A 292 -12.59 8.53 0.17
CA LEU A 292 -12.73 7.08 0.28
C LEU A 292 -12.24 6.66 1.66
N TYR A 293 -13.07 5.93 2.39
CA TYR A 293 -12.74 5.33 3.68
C TYR A 293 -12.69 3.81 3.56
N LEU A 294 -11.63 3.22 4.10
CA LEU A 294 -11.45 1.77 4.20
C LEU A 294 -11.34 1.36 5.68
N GLY A 295 -12.01 0.26 6.02
CA GLY A 295 -11.99 -0.31 7.37
C GLY A 295 -12.80 0.45 8.43
N GLY A 296 -13.45 1.56 8.05
CA GLY A 296 -14.25 2.40 8.94
C GLY A 296 -14.94 3.53 8.17
N GLN A 297 -15.53 4.49 8.89
CA GLN A 297 -16.10 5.72 8.34
C GLN A 297 -16.06 6.85 9.38
N PRO A 298 -16.17 8.13 8.99
CA PRO A 298 -16.19 9.26 9.93
C PRO A 298 -17.27 9.14 10.99
N GLY A 299 -16.91 9.40 12.24
CA GLY A 299 -17.84 9.36 13.39
C GLY A 299 -18.42 7.98 13.71
N GLY A 300 -18.03 6.93 12.98
CA GLY A 300 -18.45 5.55 13.23
C GLY A 300 -17.63 4.89 14.34
N SER A 301 -18.25 3.94 15.04
CA SER A 301 -17.62 3.13 16.09
C SER A 301 -17.39 1.66 15.68
N SER A 302 -17.68 1.32 14.42
CA SER A 302 -17.58 -0.06 13.93
C SER A 302 -16.50 -0.15 12.85
N PHE A 303 -15.40 -0.79 13.21
CA PHE A 303 -14.19 -0.89 12.42
C PHE A 303 -13.95 -2.33 11.99
N PHE A 304 -13.67 -2.52 10.72
CA PHE A 304 -13.40 -3.84 10.18
C PHE A 304 -12.10 -4.41 10.75
N HIS A 305 -12.16 -5.66 11.19
CA HIS A 305 -11.00 -6.46 11.58
C HIS A 305 -10.77 -7.59 10.56
N GLY A 306 -9.59 -7.61 9.95
CA GLY A 306 -9.21 -8.64 8.99
C GLY A 306 -8.51 -8.08 7.76
N CYS A 307 -8.49 -8.87 6.70
CA CYS A 307 -7.84 -8.53 5.45
C CYS A 307 -8.82 -8.00 4.42
N LEU A 308 -8.45 -6.91 3.74
CA LEU A 308 -9.26 -6.28 2.71
C LEU A 308 -8.38 -5.82 1.55
N GLN A 309 -8.85 -6.06 0.34
CA GLN A 309 -8.33 -5.48 -0.88
C GLN A 309 -9.49 -4.86 -1.65
N VAL A 310 -9.38 -3.57 -1.98
CA VAL A 310 -10.37 -2.86 -2.78
C VAL A 310 -9.78 -2.58 -4.15
N LYS A 311 -10.57 -2.86 -5.19
CA LYS A 311 -10.28 -2.51 -6.58
C LYS A 311 -11.34 -1.57 -7.09
N ILE A 312 -10.95 -0.45 -7.67
CA ILE A 312 -11.87 0.45 -8.38
C ILE A 312 -11.48 0.39 -9.86
N GLN A 313 -12.43 0.03 -10.72
CA GLN A 313 -12.21 -0.19 -12.15
C GLN A 313 -11.06 -1.17 -12.45
N GLY A 314 -10.93 -2.21 -11.62
CA GLY A 314 -9.88 -3.22 -11.75
C GLY A 314 -8.52 -2.83 -11.17
N THR A 315 -8.29 -1.56 -10.83
CA THR A 315 -7.05 -1.08 -10.21
C THR A 315 -7.15 -1.17 -8.68
N VAL A 316 -6.15 -1.79 -8.05
CA VAL A 316 -6.05 -1.90 -6.58
C VAL A 316 -5.88 -0.50 -5.98
N VAL A 317 -6.64 -0.21 -4.94
CA VAL A 317 -6.48 1.02 -4.15
C VAL A 317 -5.26 0.87 -3.26
N ASP A 318 -4.26 1.71 -3.49
CA ASP A 318 -3.05 1.79 -2.66
C ASP A 318 -3.34 2.56 -1.37
N VAL A 319 -3.21 1.87 -0.24
CA VAL A 319 -3.48 2.42 1.10
C VAL A 319 -2.39 3.38 1.56
N ASP A 320 -1.19 3.36 0.97
CA ASP A 320 -0.14 4.33 1.26
C ASP A 320 -0.40 5.71 0.68
N LEU A 321 -1.41 5.85 -0.20
CA LEU A 321 -1.92 7.15 -0.67
C LEU A 321 -2.93 7.80 0.29
N ALA A 322 -3.16 7.20 1.46
CA ALA A 322 -4.05 7.74 2.46
C ALA A 322 -3.50 9.03 3.10
N GLU A 323 -4.35 10.05 3.20
CA GLU A 323 -4.03 11.28 3.93
C GLU A 323 -4.07 11.07 5.46
N VAL A 324 -4.89 10.10 5.89
CA VAL A 324 -4.98 9.66 7.28
C VAL A 324 -4.95 8.14 7.29
N LYS A 325 -3.88 7.56 7.86
CA LYS A 325 -3.72 6.12 8.02
C LYS A 325 -3.35 5.81 9.46
N HIS A 326 -4.16 5.00 10.13
CA HIS A 326 -3.83 4.51 11.47
C HIS A 326 -2.57 3.62 11.40
N THR A 327 -1.67 3.75 12.40
CA THR A 327 -0.36 3.06 12.41
C THR A 327 -0.47 1.53 12.48
N GLY A 328 -1.60 1.00 12.96
CA GLY A 328 -1.87 -0.42 12.99
C GLY A 328 -2.29 -1.04 11.64
N ILE A 329 -2.53 -0.24 10.59
CA ILE A 329 -2.87 -0.74 9.25
C ILE A 329 -1.58 -1.16 8.53
N ARG A 330 -1.59 -2.35 7.92
CA ARG A 330 -0.56 -2.78 6.97
C ARG A 330 -1.09 -2.64 5.55
N SER A 331 -0.40 -1.88 4.71
CA SER A 331 -0.91 -1.45 3.41
C SER A 331 -0.93 -2.56 2.37
N HIS A 332 0.06 -3.45 2.40
CA HIS A 332 0.32 -4.41 1.31
C HIS A 332 0.53 -5.84 1.80
N SER A 333 0.47 -6.07 3.11
CA SER A 333 0.63 -7.38 3.72
C SER A 333 -0.55 -7.77 4.61
N CYS A 334 -0.93 -9.04 4.45
CA CYS A 334 -1.88 -9.75 5.29
C CYS A 334 -1.22 -10.99 5.88
N PRO A 335 -1.52 -11.41 7.13
CA PRO A 335 -1.01 -12.68 7.63
C PRO A 335 -1.59 -13.82 6.79
N SER A 336 -0.78 -14.83 6.44
CA SER A 336 -1.22 -15.92 5.54
C SER A 336 -2.40 -16.75 6.08
N THR A 337 -2.67 -16.71 7.37
CA THR A 337 -3.89 -17.31 7.96
C THR A 337 -5.18 -16.62 7.48
N MET A 338 -5.08 -15.40 6.96
CA MET A 338 -6.18 -14.59 6.43
C MET A 338 -5.93 -14.19 4.96
N GLU A 339 -5.30 -15.08 4.18
CA GLU A 339 -5.01 -14.82 2.77
C GLU A 339 -6.29 -14.57 1.96
N ILE A 340 -6.27 -13.53 1.13
CA ILE A 340 -7.33 -13.20 0.18
C ILE A 340 -7.10 -13.99 -1.11
N ARG A 341 -8.10 -14.77 -1.54
CA ARG A 341 -8.03 -15.56 -2.78
C ARG A 341 -8.68 -14.79 -3.92
N ASP A 342 -7.85 -14.20 -4.78
CA ASP A 342 -8.29 -13.58 -6.03
C ASP A 342 -8.73 -14.68 -7.01
N GLN A 343 -10.03 -14.76 -7.33
CA GLN A 343 -10.57 -15.80 -8.24
C GLN A 343 -10.00 -15.71 -9.67
N ASN A 344 -9.37 -14.59 -10.03
CA ASN A 344 -8.73 -14.40 -11.34
C ASN A 344 -7.33 -15.03 -11.45
N ARG A 345 -6.68 -15.42 -10.35
CA ARG A 345 -5.34 -16.05 -10.40
C ARG A 345 -5.39 -17.55 -10.72
N ALA A 346 -6.56 -18.16 -10.63
CA ALA A 346 -6.78 -19.59 -10.91
C ALA A 346 -6.91 -19.93 -12.41
N ARG A 347 -6.86 -18.94 -13.32
CA ARG A 347 -6.96 -19.16 -14.77
C ARG A 347 -5.62 -19.18 -15.52
N SER A 348 -4.50 -19.12 -14.79
CA SER A 348 -3.15 -19.05 -15.38
C SER A 348 -2.22 -20.19 -14.91
N MET A 349 -2.78 -21.36 -14.60
CA MET A 349 -2.03 -22.63 -14.56
C MET A 349 -2.55 -23.59 -15.62
#